data_AF-A0A350J255-F1
#
_entry.id   AF-A0A350J255-F1
#
_cell.length_a   1.000
_cell.length_b   1.000
_cell.length_c   1.000
_cell.angle_alpha   90.00
_cell.angle_beta   90.00
_cell.angle_gamma   90.00
#
_symmetry.space_group_name_H-M   'P 1'
#
loop_
_entity.id
_entity.type
_entity.pdbx_description
1 polymer ?
#
loop_
_entity_poly.entity_id
_entity_poly.type
_entity_poly.pdbx_seq_one_letter_code
_entity_poly.pdbx_strand_id
1 'polypeptide(L)'
;TDGVFSMDGYIARLDDICDLADKYNALVHFDDAHATGFVGEGGRGTHEYHGCMERVDIVTGTLGKALGGASGGYTSARKEIVELLRQRSRPYLFSNTVAPPVVAGAIKALELVTSSNHLRDQLNENTAFFREGLAREGFELLPGEHPIVPVMLHDAALAGQFANAMLAQGIYVVAFCYPVVPNGKARIRTQMSAALTRDDLEKAIDAFAYVKRKLAL
;
A
#
# COMPACT_ATOMS: atom_id res chain seq x y z
N THR A 1 -7.51 -11.15 6.89
CA THR A 1 -7.84 -9.77 6.45
C THR A 1 -6.70 -9.23 5.60
N ASP A 2 -6.87 -8.11 4.90
CA ASP A 2 -5.71 -7.30 4.50
C ASP A 2 -5.24 -6.51 5.73
N GLY A 3 -3.95 -6.23 5.82
CA GLY A 3 -3.36 -5.31 6.78
C GLY A 3 -3.58 -3.86 6.37
N VAL A 4 -3.38 -3.57 5.07
CA VAL A 4 -3.75 -2.29 4.46
C VAL A 4 -4.61 -2.53 3.22
N PHE A 5 -5.80 -1.92 3.20
CA PHE A 5 -6.72 -2.01 2.08
C PHE A 5 -6.22 -1.14 0.93
N SER A 6 -5.78 -1.81 -0.15
CA SER A 6 -5.05 -1.16 -1.23
C SER A 6 -5.77 0.02 -1.88
N MET A 7 -7.10 0.00 -2.02
CA MET A 7 -7.86 1.04 -2.71
C MET A 7 -8.21 2.26 -1.85
N ASP A 8 -8.20 2.07 -0.53
CA ASP A 8 -8.62 3.09 0.44
C ASP A 8 -7.45 3.67 1.23
N GLY A 9 -6.37 2.89 1.40
CA GLY A 9 -5.27 3.23 2.31
C GLY A 9 -5.62 3.04 3.78
N TYR A 10 -6.75 2.39 4.09
CA TYR A 10 -7.10 2.08 5.48
C TYR A 10 -6.25 0.96 6.04
N ILE A 11 -5.73 1.18 7.24
CA ILE A 11 -5.02 0.18 8.03
C ILE A 11 -6.05 -0.59 8.85
N ALA A 12 -6.04 -1.92 8.76
CA ALA A 12 -6.96 -2.78 9.50
C ALA A 12 -6.62 -2.74 11.00
N ARG A 13 -7.65 -2.62 11.84
CA ARG A 13 -7.56 -2.71 13.31
C ARG A 13 -7.22 -4.13 13.76
N LEU A 14 -5.95 -4.50 13.57
CA LEU A 14 -5.49 -5.86 13.73
C LEU A 14 -5.47 -6.29 15.20
N ASP A 15 -5.28 -5.33 16.11
CA ASP A 15 -5.48 -5.47 17.56
C ASP A 15 -6.88 -5.98 17.91
N ASP A 16 -7.93 -5.33 17.41
CA ASP A 16 -9.32 -5.75 17.64
C ASP A 16 -9.61 -7.14 17.04
N ILE A 17 -9.02 -7.44 15.87
CA ILE A 17 -9.16 -8.76 15.23
C ILE A 17 -8.50 -9.83 16.10
N CYS A 18 -7.32 -9.54 16.66
CA CYS A 18 -6.66 -10.45 17.60
C CYS A 18 -7.50 -10.65 18.88
N ASP A 19 -8.14 -9.60 19.41
CA ASP A 19 -9.03 -9.72 20.58
C ASP A 19 -10.20 -10.68 20.31
N LEU A 20 -10.78 -10.62 19.12
CA LEU A 20 -11.82 -11.55 18.69
C LEU A 20 -11.27 -12.96 18.49
N ALA A 21 -10.08 -13.09 17.89
CA ALA A 21 -9.45 -14.38 17.65
C ALA A 21 -9.14 -15.11 18.96
N ASP A 22 -8.61 -14.40 19.96
CA ASP A 22 -8.36 -14.93 21.31
C ASP A 22 -9.68 -15.38 21.97
N LYS A 23 -10.74 -14.57 21.87
CA LYS A 23 -12.06 -14.89 22.42
C LYS A 23 -12.69 -16.13 21.79
N TYR A 24 -12.54 -16.31 20.48
CA TYR A 24 -13.21 -17.38 19.73
C TYR A 24 -12.27 -18.54 19.36
N ASN A 25 -11.04 -18.55 19.88
CA ASN A 25 -10.01 -19.55 19.60
C ASN A 25 -9.80 -19.75 18.09
N ALA A 26 -9.59 -18.65 17.37
CA ALA A 26 -9.36 -18.62 15.93
C ALA A 26 -7.91 -18.24 15.61
N LEU A 27 -7.42 -18.64 14.44
CA LEU A 27 -6.13 -18.19 13.92
C LEU A 27 -6.29 -16.83 13.21
N VAL A 28 -5.28 -15.97 13.37
CA VAL A 28 -5.18 -14.68 12.66
C VAL A 28 -4.21 -14.82 11.49
N HIS A 29 -4.77 -14.69 10.29
CA HIS A 29 -4.00 -14.52 9.04
C HIS A 29 -4.33 -13.17 8.41
N PHE A 30 -3.28 -12.42 8.08
CA PHE A 30 -3.42 -11.21 7.28
C PHE A 30 -2.38 -11.03 6.18
N ASP A 31 -2.73 -10.25 5.16
CA ASP A 31 -1.86 -9.85 4.06
C ASP A 31 -1.28 -8.45 4.28
N ASP A 32 0.04 -8.35 4.40
CA ASP A 32 0.76 -7.10 4.68
C ASP A 32 1.46 -6.52 3.46
N ALA A 33 1.04 -6.90 2.25
CA ALA A 33 1.70 -6.50 1.01
C ALA A 33 1.73 -4.98 0.80
N HIS A 34 0.80 -4.24 1.40
CA HIS A 34 0.74 -2.78 1.32
C HIS A 34 1.28 -2.07 2.57
N ALA A 35 2.03 -2.75 3.44
CA ALA A 35 2.56 -2.15 4.67
C ALA A 35 4.02 -2.53 4.97
N THR A 36 4.43 -3.77 4.68
CA THR A 36 5.80 -4.23 4.98
C THR A 36 6.85 -3.31 4.35
N GLY A 37 7.81 -2.89 5.17
CA GLY A 37 8.92 -2.01 4.83
C GLY A 37 8.72 -0.57 5.29
N PHE A 38 7.48 -0.13 5.53
CA PHE A 38 7.21 1.30 5.78
C PHE A 38 6.06 1.63 6.74
N VAL A 39 5.20 0.68 7.11
CA VAL A 39 4.19 0.86 8.17
C VAL A 39 4.71 0.29 9.49
N GLY A 40 4.42 0.95 10.61
CA GLY A 40 5.01 0.66 11.92
C GLY A 40 6.35 1.37 12.13
N GLU A 41 6.76 1.53 13.38
CA GLU A 41 7.97 2.30 13.76
C GLU A 41 9.24 1.76 13.08
N GLY A 42 9.39 0.43 13.03
CA GLY A 42 10.49 -0.26 12.36
C GLY A 42 10.19 -0.65 10.91
N GLY A 43 9.02 -0.27 10.37
CA GLY A 43 8.57 -0.69 9.05
C GLY A 43 8.24 -2.18 8.96
N ARG A 44 7.94 -2.86 10.07
CA ARG A 44 7.64 -4.30 10.06
C ARG A 44 6.24 -4.59 9.54
N GLY A 45 5.36 -3.59 9.55
CA GLY A 45 4.06 -3.61 8.90
C GLY A 45 2.89 -3.45 9.89
N THR A 46 1.69 -3.88 9.47
CA THR A 46 0.44 -3.54 10.18
C THR A 46 0.38 -4.05 11.62
N HIS A 47 0.92 -5.25 11.84
CA HIS A 47 1.01 -5.88 13.17
C HIS A 47 1.94 -5.15 14.15
N GLU A 48 3.01 -4.52 13.67
CA GLU A 48 3.86 -3.65 14.50
C GLU A 48 3.14 -2.34 14.81
N TYR A 49 2.49 -1.73 13.81
CA TYR A 49 1.72 -0.50 13.96
C TYR A 49 0.63 -0.62 15.06
N HIS A 50 -0.03 -1.77 15.15
CA HIS A 50 -1.03 -2.06 16.19
C HIS A 50 -0.46 -2.74 17.45
N GLY A 51 0.85 -2.91 17.57
CA GLY A 51 1.47 -3.53 18.76
C GLY A 51 1.04 -4.98 19.02
N CYS A 52 0.66 -5.73 17.99
CA CYS A 52 0.09 -7.07 18.09
C CYS A 52 0.94 -8.15 17.40
N MET A 53 2.24 -7.90 17.18
CA MET A 53 3.12 -8.82 16.45
C MET A 53 3.13 -10.26 16.97
N GLU A 54 3.06 -10.44 18.29
CA GLU A 54 3.10 -11.77 18.92
C GLU A 54 1.73 -12.49 18.91
N ARG A 55 0.68 -11.81 18.43
CA ARG A 55 -0.71 -12.31 18.42
C ARG A 55 -1.17 -12.79 17.04
N VAL A 56 -0.36 -12.60 16.01
CA VAL A 56 -0.67 -13.02 14.63
C VAL A 56 -0.05 -14.38 14.33
N ASP A 57 -0.79 -15.27 13.65
CA ASP A 57 -0.32 -16.62 13.36
C ASP A 57 0.37 -16.73 12.00
N ILE A 58 -0.16 -16.00 11.01
CA ILE A 58 0.29 -16.07 9.61
C ILE A 58 0.30 -14.66 9.02
N VAL A 59 1.43 -14.29 8.43
CA VAL A 59 1.60 -13.06 7.65
C VAL A 59 1.92 -13.45 6.21
N THR A 60 1.12 -12.98 5.26
CA THR A 60 1.49 -13.02 3.84
C THR A 60 1.94 -11.65 3.38
N GLY A 61 2.83 -11.61 2.38
CA GLY A 61 3.30 -10.35 1.83
C GLY A 61 3.95 -10.53 0.47
N THR A 62 4.47 -9.43 -0.08
CA THR A 62 5.07 -9.41 -1.41
C THR A 62 6.46 -8.80 -1.42
N LEU A 63 7.29 -9.29 -2.34
CA LEU A 63 8.59 -8.72 -2.70
C LEU A 63 8.48 -7.77 -3.92
N GLY A 64 7.29 -7.65 -4.51
CA GLY A 64 7.02 -6.85 -5.71
C GLY A 64 6.62 -5.39 -5.44
N LYS A 65 6.68 -4.92 -4.19
CA LYS A 65 6.31 -3.54 -3.81
C LYS A 65 7.48 -2.86 -3.09
N ALA A 66 7.31 -2.46 -1.83
CA ALA A 66 8.35 -1.74 -1.08
C ALA A 66 9.67 -2.53 -0.95
N LEU A 67 9.61 -3.87 -0.95
CA LEU A 67 10.77 -4.75 -0.79
C LEU A 67 11.46 -5.12 -2.12
N GLY A 68 11.76 -4.12 -2.96
CA GLY A 68 12.57 -4.28 -4.16
C GLY A 68 11.81 -4.29 -5.49
N GLY A 69 10.48 -4.17 -5.48
CA GLY A 69 9.67 -3.86 -6.68
C GLY A 69 9.66 -4.90 -7.79
N ALA A 70 10.27 -6.08 -7.58
CA ALA A 70 10.48 -7.08 -8.61
C ALA A 70 9.31 -8.09 -8.68
N SER A 71 9.44 -9.26 -8.07
CA SER A 71 8.40 -10.29 -8.06
C SER A 71 8.58 -11.23 -6.88
N GLY A 72 7.52 -11.97 -6.54
CA GLY A 72 7.52 -12.94 -5.45
C GLY A 72 6.65 -12.54 -4.27
N GLY A 73 6.37 -13.53 -3.44
CA GLY A 73 5.63 -13.39 -2.20
C GLY A 73 6.18 -14.33 -1.14
N TYR A 74 5.78 -14.10 0.09
CA TYR A 74 6.22 -14.90 1.23
C TYR A 74 5.07 -15.16 2.19
N THR A 75 5.24 -16.19 2.99
CA THR A 75 4.43 -16.48 4.17
C THR A 75 5.36 -16.61 5.36
N SER A 76 5.15 -15.78 6.39
CA SER A 76 5.83 -15.88 7.68
C SER A 76 4.84 -16.44 8.69
N ALA A 77 5.22 -17.50 9.39
CA ALA A 77 4.38 -18.18 10.38
C ALA A 77 5.26 -19.06 11.28
N ARG A 78 4.65 -19.69 12.29
CA ARG A 78 5.29 -20.76 13.07
C ARG A 78 5.80 -21.89 12.16
N LYS A 79 6.89 -22.53 12.58
CA LYS A 79 7.61 -23.54 11.78
C LYS A 79 6.70 -24.64 11.27
N GLU A 80 5.80 -25.14 12.12
CA GLU A 80 4.88 -26.23 11.82
C GLU A 80 3.91 -25.85 10.68
N ILE A 81 3.47 -24.59 10.64
CA ILE A 81 2.61 -24.06 9.58
C ILE A 81 3.40 -23.98 8.28
N VAL A 82 4.63 -23.43 8.32
CA VAL A 82 5.48 -23.31 7.13
C VAL A 82 5.84 -24.68 6.55
N GLU A 83 6.18 -25.66 7.39
CA GLU A 83 6.48 -27.03 6.95
C GLU A 83 5.27 -27.69 6.29
N LEU A 84 4.08 -27.53 6.89
CA LEU A 84 2.83 -28.02 6.31
C LEU A 84 2.55 -27.38 4.94
N LEU A 85 2.67 -26.06 4.83
CA LEU A 85 2.46 -25.33 3.58
C LEU A 85 3.45 -25.77 2.49
N ARG A 86 4.73 -25.99 2.82
CA ARG A 86 5.73 -26.49 1.86
C ARG A 86 5.39 -27.88 1.32
N GLN A 87 4.68 -28.71 2.08
CA GLN A 87 4.28 -30.06 1.68
C GLN A 87 2.90 -30.14 1.01
N ARG A 88 2.03 -29.14 1.21
CA ARG A 88 0.62 -29.19 0.77
C ARG A 88 0.23 -28.12 -0.24
N SER A 89 0.93 -27.00 -0.28
CA SER A 89 0.58 -25.88 -1.17
C SER A 89 0.98 -26.18 -2.61
N ARG A 90 -0.02 -26.47 -3.45
CA ARG A 90 0.18 -26.69 -4.90
C ARG A 90 0.97 -25.56 -5.58
N PRO A 91 0.73 -24.26 -5.32
CA PRO A 91 1.52 -23.19 -5.94
C PRO A 91 3.00 -23.20 -5.54
N TYR A 92 3.34 -23.77 -4.38
CA TYR A 92 4.73 -23.92 -3.95
C TYR A 92 5.37 -25.17 -4.58
N LEU A 93 4.64 -26.29 -4.61
CA LEU A 93 5.14 -27.59 -5.10
C LEU A 93 5.32 -27.67 -6.61
N PHE A 94 4.44 -27.00 -7.37
CA PHE A 94 4.36 -27.14 -8.84
C PHE A 94 4.74 -25.84 -9.56
N SER A 95 5.60 -25.01 -8.95
CA SER A 95 6.13 -23.79 -9.55
C SER A 95 7.65 -23.75 -9.45
N ASN A 96 8.29 -23.08 -10.42
CA ASN A 96 9.72 -22.77 -10.32
C ASN A 96 9.97 -21.81 -9.16
N THR A 97 11.15 -21.96 -8.54
CA THR A 97 11.61 -21.03 -7.51
C THR A 97 11.85 -19.64 -8.09
N VAL A 98 11.80 -18.62 -7.22
CA VAL A 98 12.08 -17.23 -7.59
C VAL A 98 13.52 -17.09 -8.07
N ALA A 99 13.73 -16.28 -9.11
CA ALA A 99 15.05 -16.07 -9.70
C ALA A 99 16.05 -15.52 -8.65
N PRO A 100 17.29 -16.05 -8.55
CA PRO A 100 18.26 -15.60 -7.55
C PRO A 100 18.51 -14.08 -7.49
N PRO A 101 18.59 -13.34 -8.62
CA PRO A 101 18.75 -11.89 -8.57
C PRO A 101 17.58 -11.16 -7.88
N VAL A 102 16.36 -11.66 -8.04
CA VAL A 102 15.17 -11.11 -7.38
C VAL A 102 15.25 -11.31 -5.87
N VAL A 103 15.68 -12.49 -5.43
CA VAL A 103 15.87 -12.79 -4.00
C VAL A 103 16.98 -11.92 -3.41
N ALA A 104 18.11 -11.75 -4.11
CA ALA A 104 19.20 -10.88 -3.67
C ALA A 104 18.76 -9.41 -3.53
N GLY A 105 17.98 -8.91 -4.50
CA GLY A 105 17.41 -7.56 -4.43
C GLY A 105 16.46 -7.38 -3.24
N ALA A 106 15.60 -8.37 -2.97
CA ALA A 106 14.71 -8.35 -1.82
C ALA A 106 15.45 -8.38 -0.48
N ILE A 107 16.51 -9.20 -0.35
CA ILE A 107 17.38 -9.21 0.83
C ILE A 107 18.01 -7.83 1.02
N LYS A 108 18.53 -7.21 -0.06
CA LYS A 108 19.12 -5.88 0.04
C LYS A 108 18.10 -4.81 0.43
N ALA A 109 16.88 -4.89 -0.09
CA ALA A 109 15.79 -4.00 0.30
C ALA A 109 15.47 -4.15 1.80
N LEU A 110 15.39 -5.39 2.30
CA LEU A 110 15.20 -5.67 3.73
C LEU A 110 16.32 -5.09 4.60
N GLU A 111 17.59 -5.22 4.20
CA GLU A 111 18.72 -4.60 4.90
C GLU A 111 18.57 -3.07 4.95
N LEU A 112 18.21 -2.44 3.83
CA LEU A 112 18.06 -0.99 3.77
C LEU A 112 16.93 -0.50 4.67
N VAL A 113 15.74 -1.09 4.58
CA VAL A 113 14.59 -0.69 5.40
C VAL A 113 14.79 -1.00 6.89
N THR A 114 15.59 -2.01 7.25
CA THR A 114 15.85 -2.30 8.68
C THR A 114 16.99 -1.47 9.25
N SER A 115 17.90 -0.97 8.42
CA SER A 115 19.09 -0.21 8.87
C SER A 115 18.82 1.25 9.23
N SER A 116 17.76 1.86 8.69
CA SER A 116 17.47 3.28 8.88
C SER A 116 15.99 3.61 8.66
N ASN A 117 15.50 4.63 9.38
CA ASN A 117 14.14 5.17 9.21
C ASN A 117 14.06 6.26 8.13
N HIS A 118 15.18 6.76 7.61
CA HIS A 118 15.22 7.95 6.76
C HIS A 118 14.24 7.91 5.56
N LEU A 119 14.16 6.77 4.85
CA LEU A 119 13.22 6.62 3.73
C LEU A 119 11.76 6.61 4.18
N ARG A 120 11.46 6.07 5.37
CA ARG A 120 10.11 6.10 5.94
C ARG A 120 9.73 7.51 6.36
N ASP A 121 10.64 8.22 7.01
CA ASP A 121 10.41 9.61 7.44
C ASP A 121 10.12 10.49 6.23
N GLN A 122 10.94 10.40 5.17
CA GLN A 122 10.70 11.10 3.91
C GLN A 122 9.37 10.71 3.26
N LEU A 123 9.01 9.43 3.27
CA LEU A 123 7.73 8.96 2.73
C LEU A 123 6.53 9.57 3.49
N ASN A 124 6.62 9.64 4.82
CA ASN A 124 5.59 10.21 5.68
C ASN A 124 5.46 11.73 5.44
N GLU A 125 6.58 12.45 5.38
CA GLU A 125 6.60 13.88 5.07
C GLU A 125 6.03 14.18 3.68
N ASN A 126 6.44 13.41 2.67
CA ASN A 126 5.93 13.52 1.30
C ASN A 126 4.41 13.27 1.26
N THR A 127 3.95 12.26 2.01
CA THR A 127 2.54 11.91 2.10
C THR A 127 1.72 13.01 2.76
N ALA A 128 2.17 13.54 3.90
CA ALA A 128 1.50 14.64 4.58
C ALA A 128 1.40 15.88 3.67
N PHE A 129 2.52 16.27 3.04
CA PHE A 129 2.54 17.41 2.14
C PHE A 129 1.59 17.27 0.96
N PHE A 130 1.60 16.11 0.29
CA PHE A 130 0.75 15.88 -0.87
C PHE A 130 -0.74 15.89 -0.48
N ARG A 131 -1.09 15.29 0.66
CA ARG A 131 -2.46 15.29 1.19
C ARG A 131 -2.93 16.70 1.52
N GLU A 132 -2.11 17.47 2.22
CA GLU A 132 -2.42 18.88 2.55
C GLU A 132 -2.57 19.75 1.29
N GLY A 133 -1.70 19.56 0.30
CA GLY A 133 -1.77 20.27 -0.97
C GLY A 133 -3.06 19.99 -1.73
N LEU A 134 -3.42 18.72 -1.90
CA LEU A 134 -4.69 18.35 -2.54
C LEU A 134 -5.92 18.82 -1.75
N ALA A 135 -5.88 18.74 -0.41
CA ALA A 135 -6.97 19.24 0.42
C ALA A 135 -7.14 20.76 0.27
N ARG A 136 -6.04 21.53 0.14
CA ARG A 136 -6.06 22.98 -0.11
C ARG A 136 -6.71 23.34 -1.45
N GLU A 137 -6.51 22.51 -2.47
CA GLU A 137 -7.17 22.62 -3.78
C GLU A 137 -8.64 22.13 -3.75
N GLY A 138 -9.13 21.72 -2.58
CA GLY A 138 -10.51 21.32 -2.35
C GLY A 138 -10.85 19.96 -2.94
N PHE A 139 -9.89 19.03 -3.02
CA PHE A 139 -10.18 17.63 -3.34
C PHE A 139 -10.73 16.88 -2.12
N GLU A 140 -11.71 16.02 -2.34
CA GLU A 140 -12.14 15.04 -1.34
C GLU A 140 -11.15 13.88 -1.30
N LEU A 141 -10.54 13.66 -0.13
CA LEU A 141 -9.63 12.55 0.14
C LEU A 141 -10.24 11.64 1.21
N LEU A 142 -10.04 10.34 1.09
CA LEU A 142 -10.35 9.43 2.21
C LEU A 142 -9.41 9.73 3.38
N PRO A 143 -9.90 9.76 4.64
CA PRO A 143 -9.07 10.05 5.80
C PRO A 143 -7.99 8.99 6.02
N GLY A 144 -6.91 9.37 6.71
CA GLY A 144 -5.82 8.47 7.03
C GLY A 144 -4.45 9.08 6.76
N GLU A 145 -3.42 8.31 7.10
CA GLU A 145 -2.01 8.70 7.02
C GLU A 145 -1.19 7.81 6.09
N HIS A 146 -1.80 6.75 5.54
CA HIS A 146 -1.11 5.83 4.67
C HIS A 146 -0.61 6.54 3.38
N PRO A 147 0.55 6.15 2.82
CA PRO A 147 1.08 6.65 1.55
C PRO A 147 0.20 6.45 0.30
N ILE A 148 -0.96 5.80 0.45
CA ILE A 148 -1.98 5.69 -0.60
C ILE A 148 -2.93 6.86 -0.37
N VAL A 149 -3.05 7.75 -1.35
CA VAL A 149 -3.91 8.94 -1.24
C VAL A 149 -5.00 8.84 -2.31
N PRO A 150 -6.20 8.35 -1.95
CA PRO A 150 -7.31 8.24 -2.89
C PRO A 150 -7.99 9.60 -3.05
N VAL A 151 -8.01 10.12 -4.29
CA VAL A 151 -8.69 11.35 -4.68
C VAL A 151 -10.06 11.00 -5.25
N MET A 152 -11.11 11.32 -4.51
CA MET A 152 -12.47 10.87 -4.81
C MET A 152 -13.08 11.68 -5.96
N LEU A 153 -13.63 10.98 -6.95
CA LEU A 153 -14.33 11.57 -8.10
C LEU A 153 -15.74 11.02 -8.28
N HIS A 154 -16.06 9.89 -7.65
CA HIS A 154 -17.35 9.19 -7.60
C HIS A 154 -17.90 8.66 -8.92
N ASP A 155 -17.63 9.32 -10.04
CA ASP A 155 -18.03 8.89 -11.38
C ASP A 155 -16.88 8.25 -12.18
N ALA A 156 -17.18 7.14 -12.85
CA ALA A 156 -16.18 6.36 -13.58
C ALA A 156 -15.70 7.05 -14.86
N ALA A 157 -16.60 7.70 -15.60
CA ALA A 157 -16.24 8.41 -16.82
C ALA A 157 -15.40 9.64 -16.50
N LEU A 158 -15.79 10.38 -15.45
CA LEU A 158 -15.03 11.50 -14.93
C LEU A 158 -13.63 11.08 -14.49
N ALA A 159 -13.50 9.98 -13.73
CA ALA A 159 -12.20 9.50 -13.29
C ALA A 159 -11.29 9.15 -14.47
N GLY A 160 -11.83 8.50 -15.51
CA GLY A 160 -11.08 8.22 -16.74
C GLY A 160 -10.64 9.49 -17.48
N GLN A 161 -11.53 10.47 -17.61
CA GLN A 161 -11.21 11.77 -18.22
C GLN A 161 -10.14 12.53 -17.43
N PHE A 162 -10.26 12.53 -16.09
CA PHE A 162 -9.29 13.14 -15.19
C PHE A 162 -7.91 12.52 -15.35
N ALA A 163 -7.81 11.17 -15.37
CA ALA A 163 -6.54 10.48 -15.57
C ALA A 163 -5.90 10.82 -16.93
N ASN A 164 -6.68 10.86 -18.01
CA ASN A 164 -6.17 11.26 -19.33
C ASN A 164 -5.69 12.72 -19.35
N ALA A 165 -6.40 13.62 -18.68
CA ALA A 165 -6.01 15.02 -18.59
C ALA A 165 -4.74 15.21 -17.75
N MET A 166 -4.57 14.45 -16.67
CA MET A 166 -3.33 14.41 -15.88
C MET A 166 -2.15 13.91 -16.70
N LEU A 167 -2.34 12.84 -17.49
CA LEU A 167 -1.30 12.33 -18.38
C LEU A 167 -0.87 13.39 -19.41
N ALA A 168 -1.81 14.19 -19.93
CA ALA A 168 -1.49 15.31 -20.81
C ALA A 168 -0.73 16.45 -20.12
N GLN A 169 -0.74 16.52 -18.78
CA GLN A 169 0.14 17.39 -17.97
C GLN A 169 1.49 16.72 -17.64
N GLY A 170 1.75 15.53 -18.17
CA GLY A 170 2.96 14.75 -17.90
C GLY A 170 2.96 14.02 -16.56
N ILE A 171 1.79 13.88 -15.91
CA ILE A 171 1.64 13.18 -14.64
C ILE A 171 0.82 11.90 -14.86
N TYR A 172 1.47 10.75 -14.74
CA TYR A 172 0.79 9.46 -14.89
C TYR A 172 0.05 9.09 -13.61
N VAL A 173 -1.28 9.01 -13.72
CA VAL A 173 -2.16 8.50 -12.66
C VAL A 173 -3.15 7.50 -13.24
N VAL A 174 -3.69 6.63 -12.37
CA VAL A 174 -4.65 5.61 -12.77
C VAL A 174 -5.99 5.85 -12.08
N ALA A 175 -7.05 5.82 -12.87
CA ALA A 175 -8.42 5.82 -12.40
C ALA A 175 -8.84 4.40 -11.99
N PHE A 176 -9.48 4.30 -10.83
CA PHE A 176 -10.10 3.08 -10.34
C PHE A 176 -11.61 3.25 -10.29
N CYS A 177 -12.33 2.33 -10.91
CA CYS A 177 -13.79 2.25 -10.95
C CYS A 177 -14.25 0.80 -10.77
N TYR A 178 -15.56 0.55 -10.84
CA TYR A 178 -16.11 -0.81 -10.77
C TYR A 178 -15.52 -1.71 -11.86
N PRO A 179 -15.18 -2.98 -11.56
CA PRO A 179 -15.42 -3.73 -10.32
C PRO A 179 -14.35 -3.60 -9.23
N VAL A 180 -13.31 -2.79 -9.44
CA VAL A 180 -12.18 -2.68 -8.49
C VAL A 180 -12.57 -1.90 -7.23
N VAL A 181 -13.42 -0.89 -7.38
CA VAL A 181 -14.04 -0.16 -6.27
C VAL A 181 -15.56 -0.17 -6.44
N PRO A 182 -16.36 0.00 -5.36
CA PRO A 182 -17.82 0.02 -5.47
C PRO A 182 -18.35 1.07 -6.46
N ASN A 183 -19.52 0.80 -7.04
CA ASN A 183 -20.22 1.78 -7.90
C ASN A 183 -20.43 3.11 -7.14
N GLY A 184 -20.23 4.23 -7.84
CA GLY A 184 -20.32 5.57 -7.23
C GLY A 184 -19.12 5.97 -6.36
N LYS A 185 -18.05 5.16 -6.33
CA LYS A 185 -16.84 5.40 -5.54
C LYS A 185 -15.57 5.41 -6.38
N ALA A 186 -15.70 5.80 -7.65
CA ALA A 186 -14.57 5.98 -8.54
C ALA A 186 -13.59 7.04 -8.01
N ARG A 187 -12.30 6.86 -8.26
CA ARG A 187 -11.24 7.70 -7.69
C ARG A 187 -9.95 7.63 -8.52
N ILE A 188 -9.09 8.63 -8.36
CA ILE A 188 -7.69 8.52 -8.73
C ILE A 188 -6.93 8.01 -7.51
N ARG A 189 -6.19 6.90 -7.65
CA ARG A 189 -5.38 6.35 -6.56
C ARG A 189 -3.94 6.76 -6.76
N THR A 190 -3.45 7.71 -5.97
CA THR A 190 -2.02 8.03 -5.96
C THR A 190 -1.31 7.25 -4.86
N GLN A 191 -0.01 7.07 -5.04
CA GLN A 191 0.86 6.34 -4.13
C GLN A 191 2.15 7.14 -3.99
N MET A 192 2.43 7.61 -2.79
CA MET A 192 3.61 8.40 -2.50
C MET A 192 4.84 7.50 -2.43
N SER A 193 5.99 8.10 -2.70
CA SER A 193 7.29 7.45 -2.65
C SER A 193 8.27 8.38 -1.95
N ALA A 194 9.19 7.80 -1.18
CA ALA A 194 10.31 8.52 -0.58
C ALA A 194 11.23 9.15 -1.65
N ALA A 195 11.20 8.62 -2.88
CA ALA A 195 12.02 9.11 -3.98
C ALA A 195 11.47 10.36 -4.68
N LEU A 196 10.21 10.76 -4.40
CA LEU A 196 9.64 11.98 -4.97
C LEU A 196 10.23 13.20 -4.26
N THR A 197 10.70 14.16 -5.05
CA THR A 197 11.19 15.44 -4.52
C THR A 197 10.03 16.39 -4.20
N ARG A 198 10.30 17.47 -3.47
CA ARG A 198 9.30 18.51 -3.20
C ARG A 198 8.73 19.09 -4.49
N ASP A 199 9.59 19.38 -5.46
CA ASP A 199 9.22 19.91 -6.78
C ASP A 199 8.32 18.94 -7.55
N ASP A 200 8.57 17.62 -7.47
CA ASP A 200 7.70 16.62 -8.08
C ASP A 200 6.29 16.66 -7.49
N LEU A 201 6.20 16.79 -6.16
CA LEU A 201 4.92 16.85 -5.44
C LEU A 201 4.17 18.15 -5.76
N GLU A 202 4.84 19.29 -5.75
CA GLU A 202 4.26 20.60 -6.10
C GLU A 202 3.74 20.59 -7.54
N LYS A 203 4.57 20.12 -8.49
CA LYS A 203 4.16 19.96 -9.89
C LYS A 203 2.93 19.06 -10.04
N ALA A 204 2.87 17.96 -9.28
CA ALA A 204 1.71 17.09 -9.30
C ALA A 204 0.46 17.79 -8.75
N ILE A 205 0.55 18.48 -7.61
CA ILE A 205 -0.56 19.25 -7.00
C ILE A 205 -1.07 20.31 -7.97
N ASP A 206 -0.17 21.07 -8.60
CA ASP A 206 -0.52 22.10 -9.59
C ASP A 206 -1.25 21.50 -10.80
N ALA A 207 -0.81 20.33 -11.28
CA ALA A 207 -1.48 19.60 -12.36
C ALA A 207 -2.88 19.14 -11.94
N PHE A 208 -3.04 18.61 -10.72
CA PHE A 208 -4.35 18.25 -10.17
C PHE A 208 -5.28 19.48 -10.14
N ALA A 209 -4.81 20.61 -9.62
CA ALA A 209 -5.55 21.87 -9.57
C ALA A 209 -5.96 22.36 -10.97
N TYR A 210 -5.04 22.31 -11.93
CA TYR A 210 -5.30 22.68 -13.32
C TYR A 210 -6.37 21.79 -13.96
N VAL A 211 -6.26 20.47 -13.82
CA VAL A 211 -7.21 19.51 -14.40
C VAL A 211 -8.59 19.66 -13.76
N LYS A 212 -8.67 19.88 -12.44
CA LYS A 212 -9.92 20.19 -11.73
C LYS A 212 -10.64 21.38 -12.36
N ARG A 213 -9.94 22.51 -12.54
CA ARG A 213 -10.49 23.71 -13.21
C ARG A 213 -10.91 23.43 -14.65
N LYS A 214 -10.09 22.69 -15.41
CA LYS A 214 -10.37 22.35 -16.81
C LYS A 214 -11.64 21.51 -16.97
N LEU A 215 -11.92 20.62 -16.02
CA LEU A 215 -13.10 19.75 -16.01
C LEU A 215 -14.30 20.34 -15.25
N ALA A 216 -14.18 21.59 -14.76
CA ALA A 216 -15.20 22.30 -14.00
C ALA A 216 -15.70 21.52 -12.76
N LEU A 217 -14.76 20.96 -12.00
CA LEU A 217 -14.97 20.24 -10.74
C LEU A 217 -14.74 21.10 -9.49
#